data_AF-A0A1Y4CW97-F1
#
_entry.id   AF-A0A1Y4CW97-F1
#
_cell.length_a   1.000
_cell.length_b   1.000
_cell.length_c   1.000
_cell.angle_alpha   90.00
_cell.angle_beta   90.00
_cell.angle_gamma   90.00
#
_symmetry.space_group_name_H-M   'P 1'
#
loop_
_entity.id
_entity.type
_entity.pdbx_description
1 polymer ?
#
loop_
_entity_poly.entity_id
_entity_poly.type
_entity_poly.pdbx_seq_one_letter_code
_entity_poly.pdbx_strand_id
1 'polypeptide(L)' 'MGIGMQEILIILLVVLVLFGAKKLPEIGGGLGRAIRNFKKATSEPDEIDITPKAEKKKTDEEETTRS' A
#
# COMPACT_ATOMS: atom_id res chain seq x y z
N MET A 1 -28.66 7.08 17.79
CA MET A 1 -28.43 5.68 17.39
C MET A 1 -27.65 5.72 16.08
N GLY A 2 -26.34 5.87 16.17
CA GLY A 2 -25.45 5.85 15.01
C GLY A 2 -24.91 4.44 14.84
N ILE A 3 -24.54 4.08 13.61
CA ILE A 3 -23.86 2.83 13.31
C ILE A 3 -22.59 2.80 14.16
N GLY A 4 -22.57 1.92 15.15
CA GLY A 4 -21.44 1.69 16.03
C GLY A 4 -20.36 0.87 15.33
N MET A 5 -19.18 0.87 15.93
CA MET A 5 -18.02 0.09 15.45
C MET A 5 -18.39 -1.38 15.22
N GLN A 6 -19.29 -1.93 16.04
CA GLN A 6 -19.72 -3.31 16.00
C GLN A 6 -20.53 -3.66 14.74
N GLU A 7 -21.41 -2.76 14.28
CA GLU A 7 -22.19 -2.96 13.05
C GLU A 7 -21.30 -2.88 11.81
N ILE A 8 -20.34 -1.94 11.80
CA ILE A 8 -19.33 -1.85 10.71
C ILE A 8 -18.51 -3.14 10.61
N LEU A 9 -18.10 -3.72 11.75
CA LEU A 9 -17.36 -4.98 11.76
C LEU A 9 -18.18 -6.16 11.22
N ILE A 10 -19.48 -6.23 11.54
CA ILE A 10 -20.36 -7.27 11.00
C ILE A 10 -20.50 -7.13 9.48
N ILE A 11 -20.72 -5.92 8.98
CA ILE A 11 -20.81 -5.66 7.53
C ILE A 11 -19.49 -6.03 6.84
N LEU A 12 -18.37 -5.62 7.43
CA LEU A 12 -17.04 -5.95 6.92
C LEU A 12 -16.84 -7.47 6.84
N LEU A 13 -17.27 -8.22 7.85
CA LEU A 13 -17.18 -9.68 7.87
C LEU A 13 -17.99 -10.29 6.72
N VAL A 14 -19.22 -9.83 6.50
CA VAL A 14 -20.07 -10.32 5.40
C VAL A 14 -19.42 -10.05 4.05
N VAL A 15 -18.91 -8.83 3.83
CA VAL A 15 -18.16 -8.47 2.61
C VAL A 15 -16.94 -9.37 2.43
N LEU A 16 -16.21 -9.64 3.51
CA LEU A 16 -15.03 -10.50 3.49
C LEU A 16 -15.36 -11.95 3.12
N VAL A 17 -16.53 -12.46 3.51
CA VAL A 17 -17.00 -13.80 3.14
C VAL A 17 -17.41 -13.85 1.67
N LEU A 18 -18.11 -12.83 1.17
CA LEU A 18 -18.58 -12.78 -0.22
C LEU A 18 -17.44 -12.58 -1.22
N PHE A 19 -16.54 -11.63 -0.94
CA PHE A 19 -15.43 -11.29 -1.83
C PHE A 19 -14.15 -12.06 -1.49
N GLY A 20 -14.03 -12.59 -0.28
CA GLY A 20 -12.82 -13.23 0.22
C GLY A 20 -11.81 -12.23 0.82
N ALA A 21 -11.08 -12.67 1.84
CA ALA A 21 -10.08 -11.83 2.54
C ALA A 21 -8.93 -11.34 1.66
N LYS A 22 -8.70 -11.99 0.51
CA LYS A 22 -7.64 -11.63 -0.43
C LYS A 22 -8.00 -10.46 -1.34
N LYS A 23 -9.29 -10.22 -1.61
CA LYS A 23 -9.75 -9.17 -2.54
C LYS A 23 -9.61 -7.76 -1.95
N LEU A 24 -9.83 -7.59 -0.66
CA LEU A 24 -9.71 -6.30 0.02
C LEU A 24 -8.30 -5.68 -0.09
N PRO A 25 -7.21 -6.39 0.27
CA PRO A 25 -5.85 -5.84 0.13
C PRO A 25 -5.40 -5.72 -1.33
N GLU A 26 -5.88 -6.60 -2.23
CA GLU A 26 -5.62 -6.54 -3.67
C GLU A 26 -6.11 -5.21 -4.26
N ILE A 27 -7.35 -4.82 -3.94
CA ILE A 27 -7.97 -3.57 -4.40
C ILE A 27 -7.40 -2.37 -3.61
N GLY A 28 -7.21 -2.51 -2.30
CA GLY A 28 -6.69 -1.47 -1.42
C GLY A 28 -5.27 -1.03 -1.79
N GLY A 29 -4.41 -1.96 -2.21
CA GLY A 29 -3.07 -1.63 -2.70
C GLY A 29 -3.09 -0.77 -3.97
N GLY A 30 -4.02 -1.05 -4.90
CA GLY A 30 -4.22 -0.25 -6.11
C GLY A 30 -4.77 1.14 -5.80
N LEU A 31 -5.85 1.22 -5.02
CA LEU A 31 -6.46 2.47 -4.60
C LEU A 31 -5.51 3.33 -3.76
N GLY A 32 -4.76 2.74 -2.83
CA GLY A 32 -3.80 3.47 -2.00
C GLY A 32 -2.68 4.12 -2.82
N ARG A 33 -2.18 3.43 -3.85
CA ARG A 33 -1.22 4.02 -4.80
C ARG A 33 -1.85 5.15 -5.61
N ALA A 34 -3.08 4.96 -6.09
CA ALA A 34 -3.80 5.98 -6.85
C ALA A 34 -4.05 7.24 -6.01
N ILE A 35 -4.56 7.09 -4.78
CA ILE A 35 -4.80 8.20 -3.85
C ILE A 35 -3.48 8.90 -3.50
N ARG A 36 -2.39 8.15 -3.28
CA ARG A 36 -1.07 8.73 -2.99
C ARG A 36 -0.54 9.55 -4.16
N ASN A 37 -0.65 9.03 -5.38
CA ASN A 37 -0.21 9.73 -6.59
C ASN A 37 -1.09 10.96 -6.87
N PHE A 38 -2.41 10.84 -6.68
CA PHE A 38 -3.36 11.95 -6.79
C PHE A 38 -3.04 13.05 -5.79
N LYS A 39 -2.80 12.68 -4.52
CA LYS A 39 -2.42 13.63 -3.47
C LYS A 39 -1.11 14.35 -3.80
N LYS A 40 -0.10 13.63 -4.32
CA LYS A 40 1.18 14.22 -4.76
C LYS A 40 0.96 15.22 -5.89
N ALA A 41 0.28 14.81 -6.96
CA ALA A 41 -0.03 15.68 -8.10
C ALA A 41 -0.86 16.91 -7.73
N THR A 42 -1.74 16.83 -6.73
CA THR A 42 -2.51 17.97 -6.22
C THR A 42 -1.74 18.84 -5.24
N SER A 43 -0.76 18.30 -4.51
CA SER A 43 -0.05 19.04 -3.45
C SER A 43 1.30 19.62 -3.89
N GLU A 44 1.88 19.12 -4.98
CA GLU A 44 3.15 19.58 -5.54
C GLU A 44 2.86 20.49 -6.76
N PRO A 45 2.98 21.84 -6.65
CA PRO A 45 2.97 22.71 -7.82
C PRO A 45 4.25 22.49 -8.64
N ASP A 46 4.10 21.96 -9.86
CA ASP A 46 5.09 21.82 -10.94
C ASP A 46 6.57 21.86 -10.51
N GLU A 47 7.05 20.82 -9.82
CA GLU A 47 8.48 20.56 -9.73
C GLU A 47 8.76 19.17 -10.30
N ILE A 48 9.41 19.16 -11.46
CA ILE A 48 9.79 17.94 -12.20
C ILE A 48 10.82 17.19 -11.35
N ASP A 49 10.37 16.21 -10.58
CA ASP A 49 11.23 15.37 -9.74
C ASP A 49 11.94 14.30 -10.60
N ILE A 50 13.02 14.70 -11.26
CA ILE A 50 14.05 13.82 -11.85
C ILE A 50 14.96 13.28 -10.74
N THR A 51 14.42 12.51 -9.81
CA THR A 51 15.24 11.69 -8.90
C THR A 51 15.14 10.22 -9.31
N PRO A 52 16.19 9.62 -9.89
CA PRO A 52 16.26 8.19 -10.08
C PRO A 52 16.26 7.58 -8.68
N LYS A 53 15.19 6.83 -8.35
CA LYS A 53 15.10 6.13 -7.07
C LYS A 53 16.12 4.99 -7.06
N ALA A 54 17.34 5.33 -6.67
CA ALA A 54 18.43 4.40 -6.46
C ALA A 54 18.06 3.38 -5.37
N GLU A 55 18.48 2.15 -5.64
CA GLU A 55 18.87 1.12 -4.66
C GLU A 55 17.79 0.45 -3.80
N LYS A 56 17.34 -0.72 -4.30
CA LYS A 56 17.38 -1.95 -3.51
C LYS A 56 17.90 -3.10 -4.36
N LYS A 57 19.22 -3.27 -4.44
CA LYS A 57 19.84 -4.53 -4.83
C LYS A 57 21.21 -4.67 -4.14
N LYS A 58 21.49 -5.90 -3.70
CA LYS A 58 22.64 -6.46 -2.97
C LYS A 58 22.26 -6.74 -1.51
N THR A 59 22.00 -7.98 -1.12
CA THR A 59 22.90 -9.16 -1.13
C THR A 59 24.09 -8.89 -0.24
N ASP A 60 23.92 -9.16 1.05
CA ASP A 60 25.03 -9.55 1.93
C ASP A 60 24.97 -11.08 2.01
N GLU A 61 25.63 -11.72 1.05
CA GLU A 61 26.16 -13.07 1.20
C GLU A 61 27.56 -12.90 1.81
N GLU A 62 27.74 -13.40 3.03
CA GLU A 62 28.99 -13.35 3.80
C GLU A 62 30.12 -14.12 3.09
N GLU A 63 30.98 -13.42 2.36
CA GLU A 63 32.35 -13.85 2.09
C GLU A 63 33.25 -13.49 3.30
N THR A 64 33.29 -14.35 4.32
CA THR A 64 34.49 -14.54 5.14
C THR A 64 35.02 -15.93 4.86
N THR A 65 35.60 -16.08 3.67
CA THR A 65 36.46 -17.20 3.30
C THR A 65 37.62 -16.64 2.49
N ARG A 66 38.59 -16.02 3.18
CA ARG A 66 40.02 -15.96 2.86
C ARG A 66 40.69 -14.84 3.67
N SER A 67 41.28 -15.23 4.80
CA SER A 67 42.52 -14.64 5.29
C SER A 67 43.39 -15.78 5.78
#